data_AF-A0A645JJP8-F1
#
_entry.id   AF-A0A645JJP8-F1
#
_cell.length_a   1.000
_cell.length_b   1.000
_cell.length_c   1.000
_cell.angle_alpha   90.00
_cell.angle_beta   90.00
_cell.angle_gamma   90.00
#
_symmetry.space_group_name_H-M   'P 1'
#
loop_
_entity.id
_entity.type
_entity.pdbx_description
1 polymer ?
#
loop_
_entity_poly.entity_id
_entity_poly.type
_entity_poly.pdbx_seq_one_letter_code
_entity_poly.pdbx_strand_id
1 'polypeptide(L)' 'MVLPADLWDDWLDPGITAGQEFIDAASQEASSVVQSLQFYEVGLLDENSPAMLRPVDSA' A
#
# COMPACT_ATOMS: atom_id res chain seq x y z
N MET A 1 1.22 -3.82 -2.89
CA MET A 1 2.48 -3.06 -2.81
C MET A 1 2.11 -1.60 -2.62
N VAL A 2 2.76 -0.89 -1.71
CA VAL A 2 2.53 0.53 -1.47
C VAL A 2 3.82 1.25 -1.84
N LEU A 3 3.79 2.17 -2.79
CA LEU A 3 4.96 2.95 -3.21
C LEU A 3 4.83 4.40 -2.75
N PRO A 4 5.96 5.10 -2.52
CA PRO A 4 5.98 6.56 -2.42
C PRO A 4 5.31 7.20 -3.65
N ALA A 5 4.68 8.36 -3.47
CA ALA A 5 3.95 9.03 -4.54
C ALA A 5 4.81 9.27 -5.79
N ASP A 6 6.05 9.75 -5.61
CA ASP A 6 6.96 10.06 -6.71
C ASP A 6 7.42 8.81 -7.48
N LEU A 7 7.46 7.64 -6.83
CA LEU A 7 7.89 6.39 -7.45
C LEU A 7 6.78 5.75 -8.29
N TRP A 8 5.52 6.14 -8.09
CA TRP A 8 4.42 5.65 -8.92
C TRP A 8 4.52 6.08 -10.38
N ASP A 9 5.05 7.27 -10.64
CA ASP A 9 5.23 7.78 -12.00
C ASP A 9 6.24 6.92 -12.77
N ASP A 10 7.40 6.63 -12.15
CA ASP A 10 8.42 5.75 -12.74
C ASP A 10 7.93 4.29 -12.85
N TRP A 11 7.14 3.82 -11.88
CA TRP A 11 6.60 2.45 -11.90
C TRP A 11 5.60 2.23 -13.04
N LEU A 12 4.86 3.29 -13.43
CA LEU A 12 3.82 3.23 -14.45
C LEU A 12 4.31 3.68 -15.84
N ASP A 13 5.53 4.20 -15.96
CA ASP A 13 6.09 4.64 -17.24
C ASP A 13 6.48 3.45 -18.13
N PRO A 14 5.78 3.21 -19.26
CA PRO A 14 6.13 2.13 -20.18
C PRO A 14 7.46 2.37 -20.92
N GLY A 15 8.03 3.57 -20.85
CA GLY A 15 9.34 3.93 -21.39
C GLY A 15 10.51 3.43 -20.54
N ILE A 16 10.27 3.05 -19.29
CA ILE A 16 11.30 2.55 -18.38
C ILE A 16 11.44 1.03 -18.55
N THR A 17 12.64 0.58 -18.89
CA THR A 17 12.98 -0.85 -18.83
C THR A 17 13.34 -1.21 -17.39
N ALA A 18 12.35 -1.65 -16.62
CA ALA A 18 12.52 -2.06 -15.23
C ALA A 18 13.20 -3.44 -15.13
N GLY A 19 14.47 -3.44 -14.72
CA GLY A 19 15.21 -4.66 -14.36
C GLY A 19 15.02 -5.06 -12.89
N GLN A 20 15.66 -6.15 -12.46
CA GLN A 20 15.59 -6.62 -11.07
C GLN A 20 16.04 -5.54 -10.07
N GLU A 21 17.09 -4.77 -10.40
CA GLU A 21 17.59 -3.68 -9.54
C GLU A 21 16.52 -2.61 -9.28
N PHE A 22 15.69 -2.30 -10.28
CA PHE A 22 14.59 -1.35 -10.14
C PHE A 22 13.50 -1.90 -9.20
N ILE A 23 13.15 -3.18 -9.36
CA ILE A 23 12.15 -3.85 -8.51
C ILE A 23 12.63 -3.93 -7.06
N ASP A 24 13.91 -4.26 -6.84
CA ASP A 24 14.49 -4.37 -5.50
C ASP A 24 14.50 -3.00 -4.80
N ALA A 25 14.89 -1.94 -5.51
CA ALA A 25 14.84 -0.58 -4.99
C ALA A 25 13.40 -0.16 -4.66
N ALA A 26 12.44 -0.42 -5.55
CA ALA A 26 11.03 -0.11 -5.31
C ALA A 26 10.45 -0.88 -4.11
N SER A 27 10.85 -2.14 -3.93
CA SER A 27 10.44 -2.97 -2.80
C SER A 27 10.99 -2.45 -1.46
N GLN A 28 12.25 -1.98 -1.46
CA GLN A 28 12.86 -1.37 -0.29
C GLN A 28 12.14 -0.07 0.10
N GLU A 29 11.87 0.80 -0.86
CA GLU A 29 11.12 2.04 -0.63
C GLU A 29 9.68 1.76 -0.17
N ALA A 30 9.03 0.77 -0.77
CA ALA A 30 7.71 0.32 -0.36
C ALA A 30 7.66 -0.13 1.10
N SER A 31 8.71 -0.82 1.58
CA SER A 31 8.80 -1.28 2.96
C SER A 31 8.78 -0.13 3.96
N SER A 32 9.42 1.00 3.62
CA SER A 32 9.41 2.21 4.47
C SER A 32 8.00 2.80 4.58
N VAL A 33 7.24 2.82 3.49
CA VAL A 33 5.85 3.29 3.52
C VAL A 33 4.98 2.36 4.34
N VAL A 34 5.12 1.05 4.18
CA VAL A 34 4.38 0.04 4.95
C VAL A 34 4.59 0.20 6.46
N GLN A 35 5.80 0.52 6.91
CA GLN A 35 6.11 0.74 8.33
C GLN A 35 5.40 1.96 8.92
N SER A 36 4.98 2.91 8.10
CA SER A 36 4.22 4.09 8.53
C SER A 36 2.70 3.86 8.58
N LEU A 37 2.21 2.75 8.05
CA LEU A 37 0.77 2.47 8.00
C LEU A 37 0.21 2.15 9.39
N GLN A 38 -0.98 2.68 9.66
CA GLN A 38 -1.73 2.36 10.86
C GLN A 38 -2.83 1.35 10.53
N PHE A 39 -2.89 0.28 11.33
CA PHE A 39 -3.85 -0.79 11.16
C PHE A 39 -4.90 -0.72 12.26
N TYR A 40 -6.16 -0.96 11.89
CA TYR A 40 -7.30 -0.93 12.78
C TYR A 40 -8.14 -2.19 12.59
N GLU A 41 -8.69 -2.71 13.69
CA GLU A 41 -9.72 -3.73 13.63
C GLU A 41 -11.02 -3.11 13.09
N VAL A 42 -11.73 -3.82 12.22
CA VAL A 42 -12.97 -3.36 11.56
C VAL A 42 -14.09 -4.37 11.76
N GLY A 43 -15.32 -3.99 11.42
CA GLY A 43 -16.48 -4.88 11.50
C GLY A 43 -16.33 -6.12 10.62
N LEU A 44 -17.18 -7.12 10.88
CA LEU A 44 -17.22 -8.36 10.09
C LEU A 44 -17.42 -8.07 8.59
N LEU A 45 -16.87 -8.97 7.78
CA LEU A 45 -17.04 -8.94 6.33
C LEU A 45 -18.52 -9.24 5.99
N ASP A 46 -19.25 -8.22 5.56
CA ASP A 46 -20.62 -8.33 5.03
C ASP A 46 -20.70 -7.68 3.62
N GLU A 47 -21.85 -7.74 2.95
CA GLU A 47 -22.07 -7.19 1.59
C GLU A 47 -21.84 -5.67 1.48
N ASN A 48 -20.57 -5.24 1.37
CA ASN A 48 -20.13 -3.86 1.14
C ASN A 48 -20.64 -2.84 2.18
N SER A 49 -20.79 -3.24 3.45
CA SER A 49 -21.15 -2.30 4.50
C SER A 49 -20.02 -1.33 4.85
N PRO A 50 -20.35 -0.05 5.15
CA PRO A 50 -19.39 0.92 5.69
C PRO A 50 -18.74 0.49 7.01
N ALA A 51 -19.25 -0.53 7.69
CA ALA A 51 -18.63 -1.10 8.89
C ALA A 51 -17.28 -1.79 8.61
N MET A 52 -17.02 -2.20 7.36
CA MET A 52 -15.79 -2.89 6.96
C MET A 52 -14.56 -1.96 6.85
N LEU A 53 -14.77 -0.64 6.86
CA LEU A 53 -13.69 0.35 6.72
C LEU A 53 -13.55 1.25 7.94
N ARG A 54 -14.49 1.16 8.89
CA ARG A 54 -14.48 1.98 10.10
C ARG A 54 -13.88 1.17 11.24
N PRO A 55 -12.96 1.76 12.03
CA PRO A 55 -12.47 1.12 13.24
C PRO A 55 -13.63 0.72 14.15
N VAL A 56 -13.57 -0.48 14.71
CA VAL A 56 -14.42 -0.82 15.86
C VAL A 56 -13.82 -0.15 17.09
N ASP A 57 -14.65 0.49 17.92
CA ASP A 57 -14.19 1.01 19.20
C ASP A 57 -13.72 -0.17 20.05
N SER A 58 -12.41 -0.29 20.24
CA SER A 58 -11.84 -1.23 21.20
C SER A 58 -12.18 -0.71 22.61
N ALA A 59 -13.17 -1.34 23.24
CA ALA A 59 -13.57 -1.05 24.61
C ALA A 59 -12.45 -1.37 25.62
#